data_AF-A0A2V5XXY4-F1
#
_entry.id   AF-A0A2V5XXY4-F1
#
_cell.length_a   1.000
_cell.length_b   1.000
_cell.length_c   1.000
_cell.angle_alpha   90.00
_cell.angle_beta   90.00
_cell.angle_gamma   90.00
#
_symmetry.space_group_name_H-M   'P 1'
#
loop_
_entity.id
_entity.type
_entity.pdbx_description
1 polymer ?
#
loop_
_entity_poly.entity_id
_entity_poly.type
_entity_poly.pdbx_seq_one_letter_code
_entity_poly.pdbx_strand_id
1 'polypeptide(L)'
;MERRFRIANIAPLRRSDCGTKSRGNSWQHVLLPSAIVGVLLFAGSTSIAADGDLDPAFGVGGVVMTDFNNSTDIANAVALQTDGKLVVAGTTYMNNDFSDEDFAIARYNTDGSLDASFGNNGRITTDFPGLAAVISAVVVQPDGKILVAGGAFPLFTFAGDFKIARYNPDGSLDASFGIGGIVTTIFPGDGSYAFALALQSDGKIIAAGTDFVDFHPGDMSNTDFALARYNPDGNLDTSFGTGGKVTTDFLGAEDDVHSVLIQPDGKIVAVGSANGASDYYNFALARYLPTGILDATFGTGGKVRTDFGNNDLDIAYAAGFQPDGKIVAAGTTVFDLGVSQDFALVRYNSDGTVDTTFDTDGRVLIDFGSFAQSAYAVLIQPDGKVVTVGYPNTESDDSDFLLARCNPNGSLDQTFGVGGKVRTSFGDLNAGANGAVLQTDGKIVAVGFNPTQKESGVEFALARYLATSSSTPTPTPTTTPNATPTPSPAPSPTATATPTATPMPTPSGTPTATPRPTPTPRPNVTPRHRPTPIPRP
;
A
#
# COMPACT_ATOMS: atom_id res chain seq x y z
N MET A 1 -38.96 10.38 -24.56
CA MET A 1 -39.16 9.92 -25.94
C MET A 1 -38.25 8.70 -26.12
N GLU A 2 -38.78 7.52 -25.80
CA GLU A 2 -38.05 6.25 -25.69
C GLU A 2 -37.56 5.76 -27.06
N ARG A 3 -36.29 5.34 -27.15
CA ARG A 3 -35.82 4.48 -28.25
C ARG A 3 -35.46 3.11 -27.70
N ARG A 4 -36.37 2.17 -27.94
CA ARG A 4 -36.18 0.72 -27.82
C ARG A 4 -35.27 0.24 -28.96
N PHE A 5 -34.19 -0.47 -28.64
CA PHE A 5 -33.53 -1.35 -29.60
C PHE A 5 -33.96 -2.80 -29.36
N ARG A 6 -34.39 -3.43 -30.46
CA ARG A 6 -34.95 -4.77 -30.52
C ARG A 6 -33.85 -5.81 -30.43
N ILE A 7 -34.02 -6.77 -29.51
CA ILE A 7 -33.34 -8.06 -29.50
C ILE A 7 -33.91 -8.91 -30.66
N ALA A 8 -33.05 -9.40 -31.54
CA ALA A 8 -33.39 -10.40 -32.55
C ALA A 8 -32.98 -11.78 -32.05
N ASN A 9 -33.97 -12.65 -31.88
CA ASN A 9 -33.82 -14.10 -31.68
C ASN A 9 -33.87 -14.83 -33.03
N ILE A 10 -33.45 -16.11 -33.01
CA ILE A 10 -33.57 -17.23 -33.98
C ILE A 10 -32.19 -17.61 -34.56
N ALA A 11 -31.62 -18.81 -34.36
CA ALA A 11 -32.21 -20.14 -34.57
C ALA A 11 -31.60 -21.28 -33.70
N PRO A 12 -32.31 -22.42 -33.52
CA PRO A 12 -31.92 -23.51 -32.63
C PRO A 12 -31.05 -24.59 -33.30
N LEU A 13 -30.12 -25.17 -32.53
CA LEU A 13 -29.32 -26.33 -32.93
C LEU A 13 -30.18 -27.61 -32.92
N ARG A 14 -30.15 -28.32 -34.05
CA ARG A 14 -30.81 -29.61 -34.29
C ARG A 14 -30.15 -30.72 -33.47
N ARG A 15 -30.97 -31.47 -32.72
CA ARG A 15 -30.65 -32.82 -32.25
C ARG A 15 -30.51 -33.76 -33.46
N SER A 16 -29.43 -34.54 -33.46
CA SER A 16 -29.23 -35.67 -34.37
C SER A 16 -29.16 -36.93 -33.52
N ASP A 17 -30.26 -37.69 -33.51
CA ASP A 17 -30.30 -39.06 -33.03
C ASP A 17 -29.49 -39.95 -34.00
N CYS A 18 -28.57 -40.74 -33.47
CA CYS A 18 -28.07 -41.92 -34.17
C CYS A 18 -27.77 -43.03 -33.15
N GLY A 19 -28.74 -43.92 -32.97
CA GLY A 19 -28.52 -45.22 -32.36
C GLY A 19 -28.12 -46.23 -33.44
N THR A 20 -27.12 -47.07 -33.17
CA THR A 20 -27.29 -48.53 -33.02
C THR A 20 -25.96 -49.31 -33.01
N LYS A 21 -26.00 -50.42 -32.25
CA LYS A 21 -25.19 -51.66 -32.33
C LYS A 21 -23.86 -51.72 -31.58
N SER A 22 -23.97 -52.10 -30.31
CA SER A 22 -23.02 -52.96 -29.61
C SER A 22 -22.87 -54.31 -30.34
N ARG A 23 -21.63 -54.67 -30.66
CA ARG A 23 -21.20 -56.04 -30.95
C ARG A 23 -20.04 -56.36 -30.03
N GLY A 24 -20.26 -57.33 -29.15
CA GLY A 24 -19.24 -57.86 -28.26
C GLY A 24 -18.16 -58.62 -29.02
N ASN A 25 -16.97 -58.65 -28.45
CA ASN A 25 -15.95 -59.65 -28.73
C ASN A 25 -15.38 -60.13 -27.39
N SER A 26 -15.67 -61.40 -27.10
CA SER A 26 -15.07 -62.20 -26.06
C SER A 26 -13.59 -62.46 -26.37
N TRP A 27 -12.70 -62.22 -25.42
CA TRP A 27 -11.36 -62.82 -25.43
C TRP A 27 -11.14 -63.59 -24.13
N GLN A 28 -10.70 -64.82 -24.33
CA GLN A 28 -10.60 -65.90 -23.36
C GLN A 28 -9.47 -65.65 -22.36
N HIS A 29 -9.71 -66.11 -21.13
CA HIS A 29 -8.72 -66.16 -20.06
C HIS A 29 -7.51 -67.02 -20.47
N VAL A 30 -6.32 -66.43 -20.47
CA VAL A 30 -5.04 -67.15 -20.38
C VAL A 30 -4.41 -66.79 -19.04
N LEU A 31 -4.29 -67.80 -18.18
CA LEU A 31 -3.57 -67.77 -16.92
C LEU A 31 -2.05 -67.72 -17.20
N LEU A 32 -1.35 -66.75 -16.63
CA LEU A 32 0.09 -66.79 -16.40
C LEU A 32 0.36 -66.36 -14.95
N PRO A 33 0.94 -67.22 -14.09
CA PRO A 33 1.36 -66.82 -12.76
C PRO A 33 2.81 -66.34 -12.83
N SER A 34 3.09 -65.13 -12.34
CA SER A 34 4.42 -64.76 -11.84
C SER A 34 4.26 -63.53 -10.95
N ALA A 35 4.21 -63.80 -9.65
CA ALA A 35 4.29 -62.79 -8.61
C ALA A 35 5.72 -62.23 -8.56
N ILE A 36 5.86 -60.93 -8.77
CA ILE A 36 6.95 -60.16 -8.17
C ILE A 36 6.25 -59.27 -7.14
N VAL A 37 6.36 -59.66 -5.86
CA VAL A 37 6.03 -58.79 -4.75
C VAL A 37 7.17 -57.77 -4.64
N GLY A 38 7.05 -56.70 -5.43
CA GLY A 38 7.77 -55.47 -5.15
C GLY A 38 7.06 -54.80 -3.98
N VAL A 39 7.65 -54.89 -2.79
CA VAL A 39 7.27 -54.03 -1.68
C VAL A 39 7.60 -52.60 -2.11
N LEU A 40 6.63 -51.88 -2.67
CA LEU A 40 6.71 -50.43 -2.78
C LEU A 40 6.56 -49.89 -1.35
N LEU A 41 7.69 -49.64 -0.69
CA LEU A 41 7.72 -48.72 0.42
C LEU A 41 7.34 -47.35 -0.13
N PHE A 42 6.08 -46.95 0.03
CA PHE A 42 5.73 -45.54 0.06
C PHE A 42 6.39 -44.97 1.33
N ALA A 43 7.66 -44.60 1.23
CA ALA A 43 8.18 -43.56 2.09
C ALA A 43 7.30 -42.35 1.79
N GLY A 44 6.37 -42.03 2.68
CA GLY A 44 5.63 -40.80 2.63
C GLY A 44 6.65 -39.67 2.66
N SER A 45 6.97 -39.12 1.50
CA SER A 45 7.63 -37.84 1.41
C SER A 45 6.64 -36.85 2.01
N THR A 46 6.83 -36.52 3.29
CA THR A 46 6.28 -35.28 3.84
C THR A 46 6.85 -34.19 2.96
N SER A 47 6.03 -33.62 2.05
CA SER A 47 6.46 -32.42 1.33
C SER A 47 6.76 -31.38 2.39
N ILE A 48 8.02 -30.96 2.48
CA ILE A 48 8.39 -29.83 3.32
C ILE A 48 7.70 -28.62 2.71
N ALA A 49 6.90 -27.93 3.51
CA ALA A 49 6.20 -26.74 3.07
C ALA A 49 7.23 -25.70 2.58
N ALA A 50 7.01 -25.18 1.38
CA ALA A 50 7.90 -24.27 0.70
C ALA A 50 7.44 -22.82 0.87
N ASP A 51 8.34 -21.89 0.55
CA ASP A 51 7.99 -20.48 0.43
C ASP A 51 6.91 -20.28 -0.63
N GLY A 52 5.86 -19.55 -0.30
CA GLY A 52 4.68 -19.36 -1.14
C GLY A 52 3.54 -20.35 -0.87
N ASP A 53 3.77 -21.42 -0.10
CA ASP A 53 2.69 -22.31 0.33
C ASP A 53 1.81 -21.62 1.39
N LEU A 54 0.52 -21.96 1.41
CA LEU A 54 -0.38 -21.56 2.49
C LEU A 54 0.10 -22.13 3.83
N ASP A 55 0.06 -21.31 4.89
CA ASP A 55 0.42 -21.72 6.23
C ASP A 55 -0.74 -22.49 6.91
N PRO A 56 -0.66 -23.81 7.07
CA PRO A 56 -1.76 -24.59 7.65
C PRO A 56 -2.05 -24.27 9.12
N ALA A 57 -1.18 -23.51 9.81
CA ALA A 57 -1.40 -23.05 11.18
C ALA A 57 -2.26 -21.77 11.28
N PHE A 58 -2.73 -21.22 10.15
CA PHE A 58 -3.60 -20.05 10.11
C PHE A 58 -5.02 -20.45 9.69
N GLY A 59 -6.00 -20.11 10.52
CA GLY A 59 -7.41 -20.38 10.24
C GLY A 59 -7.65 -21.84 9.88
N VAL A 60 -8.35 -22.06 8.76
CA VAL A 60 -8.60 -23.39 8.21
C VAL A 60 -7.77 -23.57 6.95
N GLY A 61 -6.66 -24.31 7.04
CA GLY A 61 -5.83 -24.60 5.87
C GLY A 61 -5.08 -23.39 5.29
N GLY A 62 -4.82 -22.36 6.11
CA GLY A 62 -4.14 -21.14 5.71
C GLY A 62 -5.06 -19.97 5.37
N VAL A 63 -6.38 -20.16 5.47
CA VAL A 63 -7.37 -19.14 5.12
C VAL A 63 -8.35 -18.86 6.24
N VAL A 64 -8.85 -17.61 6.25
CA VAL A 64 -9.91 -17.14 7.15
C VAL A 64 -10.94 -16.40 6.32
N MET A 65 -12.22 -16.69 6.59
CA MET A 65 -13.36 -15.93 6.08
C MET A 65 -14.13 -15.32 7.25
N THR A 66 -14.56 -14.08 7.10
CA THR A 66 -15.33 -13.38 8.14
C THR A 66 -16.50 -12.64 7.52
N ASP A 67 -17.70 -13.14 7.82
CA ASP A 67 -18.96 -12.44 7.61
C ASP A 67 -19.27 -11.52 8.80
N PHE A 68 -19.65 -10.27 8.56
CA PHE A 68 -20.06 -9.33 9.60
C PHE A 68 -21.54 -9.47 9.96
N ASN A 69 -22.43 -9.56 8.97
CA ASN A 69 -23.87 -9.42 9.15
C ASN A 69 -24.72 -10.05 8.02
N ASN A 70 -24.23 -11.11 7.37
CA ASN A 70 -24.75 -11.73 6.14
C ASN A 70 -24.87 -10.71 4.99
N SER A 71 -23.79 -9.95 4.78
CA SER A 71 -23.75 -8.95 3.72
C SER A 71 -22.53 -9.13 2.81
N THR A 72 -22.28 -8.11 1.99
CA THR A 72 -21.04 -7.97 1.25
C THR A 72 -20.04 -7.30 2.21
N ASP A 73 -18.89 -7.93 2.38
CA ASP A 73 -17.81 -7.51 3.25
C ASP A 73 -16.53 -7.53 2.43
N ILE A 74 -15.90 -6.37 2.26
CA ILE A 74 -14.67 -6.22 1.47
C ILE A 74 -13.55 -5.72 2.38
N ALA A 75 -12.51 -6.53 2.59
CA ALA A 75 -11.31 -6.04 3.26
C ALA A 75 -10.45 -5.24 2.29
N ASN A 76 -10.05 -4.03 2.68
CA ASN A 76 -9.26 -3.13 1.85
C ASN A 76 -7.81 -3.00 2.35
N ALA A 77 -7.59 -3.08 3.66
CA ALA A 77 -6.27 -2.88 4.26
C ALA A 77 -6.05 -3.75 5.50
N VAL A 78 -4.78 -4.01 5.80
CA VAL A 78 -4.36 -4.77 6.98
C VAL A 78 -3.14 -4.14 7.64
N ALA A 79 -3.10 -4.15 8.97
CA ALA A 79 -1.96 -3.74 9.77
C ALA A 79 -1.60 -4.81 10.81
N LEU A 80 -0.31 -4.93 11.11
CA LEU A 80 0.23 -5.82 12.13
C LEU A 80 0.41 -5.07 13.45
N GLN A 81 -0.10 -5.62 14.54
CA GLN A 81 0.20 -5.16 15.89
C GLN A 81 1.51 -5.77 16.42
N THR A 82 2.13 -5.12 17.40
CA THR A 82 3.40 -5.57 18.01
C THR A 82 3.31 -6.92 18.74
N ASP A 83 2.11 -7.32 19.15
CA ASP A 83 1.81 -8.63 19.74
C ASP A 83 1.55 -9.72 18.68
N GLY A 84 1.67 -9.40 17.39
CA GLY A 84 1.47 -10.29 16.26
C GLY A 84 0.03 -10.38 15.77
N LYS A 85 -0.93 -9.73 16.44
CA LYS A 85 -2.33 -9.68 15.99
C LYS A 85 -2.46 -8.86 14.71
N LEU A 86 -3.50 -9.17 13.94
CA LEU A 86 -3.81 -8.49 12.69
C LEU A 86 -5.05 -7.62 12.88
N VAL A 87 -5.00 -6.38 12.41
CA VAL A 87 -6.16 -5.50 12.29
C VAL A 87 -6.46 -5.35 10.81
N VAL A 88 -7.64 -5.79 10.39
CA VAL A 88 -8.12 -5.72 9.01
C VAL A 88 -9.26 -4.74 8.94
N ALA A 89 -9.22 -3.84 7.97
CA ALA A 89 -10.21 -2.78 7.81
C ALA A 89 -10.72 -2.73 6.37
N GLY A 90 -11.98 -2.34 6.21
CA GLY A 90 -12.67 -2.30 4.93
C GLY A 90 -14.10 -1.82 5.10
N THR A 91 -15.00 -2.38 4.30
CA THR A 91 -16.41 -1.96 4.24
C THR A 91 -17.34 -3.15 4.41
N THR A 92 -18.46 -2.93 5.08
CA THR A 92 -19.60 -3.86 5.16
C THR A 92 -20.87 -3.16 4.67
N TYR A 93 -21.77 -3.89 4.03
CA TYR A 93 -23.03 -3.36 3.53
C TYR A 93 -24.18 -3.74 4.48
N MET A 94 -24.93 -2.79 5.06
CA MET A 94 -26.10 -3.22 5.84
C MET A 94 -27.19 -3.82 4.94
N ASN A 95 -27.58 -5.08 5.21
CA ASN A 95 -28.61 -5.81 4.47
C ASN A 95 -28.37 -5.91 2.94
N ASN A 96 -27.12 -5.86 2.47
CA ASN A 96 -26.78 -5.74 1.05
C ASN A 96 -27.40 -4.51 0.36
N ASP A 97 -27.68 -3.46 1.12
CA ASP A 97 -28.00 -2.16 0.56
C ASP A 97 -26.71 -1.41 0.24
N PHE A 98 -26.41 -1.26 -1.05
CA PHE A 98 -25.23 -0.53 -1.55
C PHE A 98 -25.22 0.95 -1.14
N SER A 99 -26.30 1.44 -0.55
CA SER A 99 -26.39 2.79 -0.02
C SER A 99 -26.10 2.93 1.48
N ASP A 100 -25.93 1.81 2.20
CA ASP A 100 -25.62 1.80 3.63
C ASP A 100 -24.26 1.10 3.87
N GLU A 101 -23.20 1.72 3.35
CA GLU A 101 -21.80 1.29 3.54
C GLU A 101 -21.24 1.80 4.86
N ASP A 102 -20.82 0.88 5.73
CA ASP A 102 -20.19 1.20 7.01
C ASP A 102 -18.70 0.87 7.00
N PHE A 103 -17.94 1.66 7.77
CA PHE A 103 -16.59 1.28 8.16
C PHE A 103 -16.63 -0.05 8.93
N ALA A 104 -15.89 -1.06 8.47
CA ALA A 104 -15.78 -2.36 9.11
C ALA A 104 -14.33 -2.66 9.51
N ILE A 105 -14.13 -3.11 10.75
CA ILE A 105 -12.81 -3.50 11.29
C ILE A 105 -12.93 -4.83 12.00
N ALA A 106 -12.05 -5.77 11.67
CA ALA A 106 -11.90 -7.04 12.36
C ALA A 106 -10.49 -7.18 12.94
N ARG A 107 -10.37 -7.75 14.14
CA ARG A 107 -9.08 -8.10 14.73
C ARG A 107 -8.92 -9.61 14.87
N TYR A 108 -7.77 -10.12 14.47
CA TYR A 108 -7.43 -11.54 14.50
C TYR A 108 -6.22 -11.80 15.38
N ASN A 109 -6.24 -12.93 16.08
CA ASN A 109 -5.11 -13.51 16.76
C ASN A 109 -4.06 -14.03 15.77
N THR A 110 -2.89 -14.37 16.27
CA THR A 110 -1.78 -14.90 15.45
C THR A 110 -2.10 -16.22 14.74
N ASP A 111 -3.14 -16.95 15.15
CA ASP A 111 -3.60 -18.17 14.51
C ASP A 111 -4.75 -17.95 13.51
N GLY A 112 -5.16 -16.69 13.30
CA GLY A 112 -6.27 -16.33 12.40
C GLY A 112 -7.66 -16.41 13.03
N SER A 113 -7.78 -16.81 14.31
CA SER A 113 -9.06 -16.71 15.03
C SER A 113 -9.40 -15.25 15.34
N LEU A 114 -10.70 -14.88 15.34
CA LEU A 114 -11.12 -13.55 15.77
C LEU A 114 -10.76 -13.30 17.25
N ASP A 115 -10.24 -12.10 17.55
CA ASP A 115 -9.95 -11.69 18.91
C ASP A 115 -11.21 -11.21 19.62
N ALA A 116 -11.83 -12.11 20.39
CA ALA A 116 -13.06 -11.84 21.12
C ALA A 116 -12.99 -10.66 22.12
N SER A 117 -11.80 -10.17 22.47
CA SER A 117 -11.62 -8.99 23.33
C SER A 117 -11.75 -7.65 22.60
N PHE A 118 -11.92 -7.65 21.27
CA PHE A 118 -12.03 -6.46 20.44
C PHE A 118 -13.48 -6.21 20.02
N GLY A 119 -14.00 -5.03 20.31
CA GLY A 119 -15.36 -4.62 19.91
C GLY A 119 -16.42 -5.67 20.26
N ASN A 120 -17.24 -6.03 19.28
CA ASN A 120 -18.21 -7.11 19.38
C ASN A 120 -17.62 -8.41 18.82
N ASN A 121 -17.01 -9.23 19.69
CA ASN A 121 -16.45 -10.55 19.36
C ASN A 121 -15.43 -10.52 18.19
N GLY A 122 -14.54 -9.54 18.20
CA GLY A 122 -13.51 -9.38 17.17
C GLY A 122 -13.82 -8.37 16.08
N ARG A 123 -14.99 -7.70 16.13
CA ARG A 123 -15.51 -6.87 15.04
C ARG A 123 -16.04 -5.53 15.52
N ILE A 124 -15.91 -4.52 14.67
CA ILE A 124 -16.49 -3.18 14.85
C ILE A 124 -17.09 -2.75 13.52
N THR A 125 -18.26 -2.12 13.59
CA THR A 125 -18.78 -1.29 12.51
C THR A 125 -18.93 0.15 13.01
N THR A 126 -18.74 1.13 12.14
CA THR A 126 -18.95 2.55 12.45
C THR A 126 -19.74 3.19 11.32
N ASP A 127 -20.97 3.56 11.66
CA ASP A 127 -21.94 4.18 10.77
C ASP A 127 -21.70 5.70 10.65
N PHE A 128 -21.90 6.21 9.44
CA PHE A 128 -21.90 7.62 9.09
C PHE A 128 -23.29 7.99 8.57
N PRO A 129 -24.24 8.38 9.44
CA PRO A 129 -25.65 8.45 9.07
C PRO A 129 -25.93 9.30 7.83
N GLY A 130 -26.52 8.67 6.82
CA GLY A 130 -26.88 9.30 5.54
C GLY A 130 -25.73 9.42 4.54
N LEU A 131 -24.59 8.80 4.81
CA LEU A 131 -23.43 8.73 3.92
C LEU A 131 -23.02 7.26 3.73
N ALA A 132 -22.53 6.94 2.54
CA ALA A 132 -21.76 5.72 2.33
C ALA A 132 -20.32 5.96 2.80
N ALA A 133 -19.72 5.01 3.52
CA ALA A 133 -18.39 5.13 4.10
C ALA A 133 -17.50 3.93 3.77
N VAL A 134 -16.33 4.23 3.21
CA VAL A 134 -15.34 3.21 2.79
C VAL A 134 -14.01 3.46 3.45
N ILE A 135 -13.41 2.43 4.05
CA ILE A 135 -12.03 2.46 4.54
C ILE A 135 -11.08 2.03 3.43
N SER A 136 -9.99 2.77 3.22
CA SER A 136 -8.92 2.40 2.30
C SER A 136 -7.58 2.15 2.98
N ALA A 137 -7.35 2.68 4.19
CA ALA A 137 -6.09 2.52 4.90
C ALA A 137 -6.29 2.22 6.39
N VAL A 138 -5.36 1.44 6.96
CA VAL A 138 -5.25 1.21 8.40
C VAL A 138 -3.79 1.26 8.84
N VAL A 139 -3.53 1.90 9.98
CA VAL A 139 -2.23 1.86 10.66
C VAL A 139 -2.43 1.69 12.17
N VAL A 140 -1.48 1.02 12.82
CA VAL A 140 -1.48 0.83 14.29
C VAL A 140 -0.42 1.75 14.90
N GLN A 141 -0.83 2.57 15.87
CA GLN A 141 0.07 3.44 16.61
C GLN A 141 0.87 2.65 17.66
N PRO A 142 2.04 3.14 18.12
CA PRO A 142 2.87 2.45 19.11
C PRO A 142 2.18 2.16 20.45
N ASP A 143 1.15 2.92 20.81
CA ASP A 143 0.34 2.73 22.02
C ASP A 143 -0.81 1.72 21.83
N GLY A 144 -0.88 1.08 20.66
CA GLY A 144 -1.89 0.08 20.30
C GLY A 144 -3.19 0.68 19.76
N LYS A 145 -3.32 2.01 19.68
CA LYS A 145 -4.48 2.63 19.01
C LYS A 145 -4.45 2.36 17.51
N ILE A 146 -5.63 2.30 16.92
CA ILE A 146 -5.83 1.95 15.50
C ILE A 146 -6.37 3.19 14.79
N LEU A 147 -5.70 3.60 13.72
CA LEU A 147 -6.16 4.67 12.83
C LEU A 147 -6.62 4.05 11.51
N VAL A 148 -7.79 4.46 11.05
CA VAL A 148 -8.28 4.13 9.70
C VAL A 148 -8.59 5.41 8.95
N ALA A 149 -8.43 5.39 7.63
CA ALA A 149 -8.80 6.49 6.76
C ALA A 149 -9.50 6.01 5.49
N GLY A 150 -10.26 6.93 4.91
CA GLY A 150 -11.08 6.69 3.75
C GLY A 150 -11.90 7.93 3.41
N GLY A 151 -13.10 7.70 2.89
CA GLY A 151 -14.09 8.75 2.65
C GLY A 151 -15.47 8.35 3.17
N ALA A 152 -16.27 9.38 3.45
CA ALA A 152 -17.71 9.24 3.60
C ALA A 152 -18.39 10.27 2.70
N PHE A 153 -19.34 9.83 1.89
CA PHE A 153 -19.91 10.63 0.81
C PHE A 153 -21.42 10.46 0.70
N PRO A 154 -22.16 11.49 0.27
CA PRO A 154 -23.57 11.35 -0.02
C PRO A 154 -23.78 10.38 -1.19
N LEU A 155 -24.90 9.67 -1.17
CA LEU A 155 -25.22 8.69 -2.19
C LEU A 155 -25.23 9.31 -3.58
N PHE A 156 -24.62 8.60 -4.53
CA PHE A 156 -24.52 8.98 -5.95
C PHE A 156 -23.77 10.29 -6.21
N THR A 157 -23.06 10.81 -5.20
CA THR A 157 -22.13 11.93 -5.36
C THR A 157 -20.77 11.45 -4.85
N PHE A 158 -19.80 11.24 -5.73
CA PHE A 158 -18.42 10.88 -5.34
C PHE A 158 -17.66 12.05 -4.65
N ALA A 159 -18.40 13.06 -4.18
CA ALA A 159 -17.93 14.25 -3.47
C ALA A 159 -17.92 13.99 -1.95
N GLY A 160 -16.97 13.16 -1.50
CA GLY A 160 -16.75 12.89 -0.08
C GLY A 160 -15.82 13.89 0.60
N ASP A 161 -15.48 13.63 1.85
CA ASP A 161 -14.33 14.26 2.54
C ASP A 161 -13.35 13.20 3.03
N PHE A 162 -12.08 13.57 3.20
CA PHE A 162 -11.14 12.81 4.01
C PHE A 162 -11.76 12.55 5.40
N LYS A 163 -11.97 11.27 5.72
CA LYS A 163 -12.36 10.82 7.05
C LYS A 163 -11.23 10.03 7.66
N ILE A 164 -10.92 10.33 8.92
CA ILE A 164 -10.01 9.54 9.75
C ILE A 164 -10.72 9.20 11.04
N ALA A 165 -10.76 7.93 11.41
CA ALA A 165 -11.27 7.48 12.70
C ALA A 165 -10.14 6.84 13.51
N ARG A 166 -10.13 7.10 14.82
CA ARG A 166 -9.22 6.44 15.76
C ARG A 166 -9.98 5.59 16.77
N TYR A 167 -9.50 4.38 16.96
CA TYR A 167 -10.03 3.41 17.93
C TYR A 167 -8.98 3.09 18.99
N ASN A 168 -9.45 2.84 20.20
CA ASN A 168 -8.67 2.29 21.29
C ASN A 168 -8.33 0.81 21.04
N PRO A 169 -7.37 0.24 21.76
CA PRO A 169 -7.04 -1.19 21.65
C PRO A 169 -8.19 -2.14 21.99
N ASP A 170 -9.26 -1.69 22.64
CA ASP A 170 -10.47 -2.51 22.88
C ASP A 170 -11.50 -2.39 21.76
N GLY A 171 -11.28 -1.52 20.77
CA GLY A 171 -12.20 -1.27 19.66
C GLY A 171 -13.19 -0.14 19.87
N SER A 172 -13.21 0.51 21.04
CA SER A 172 -14.02 1.72 21.23
C SER A 172 -13.43 2.92 20.47
N LEU A 173 -14.25 3.84 19.96
CA LEU A 173 -13.77 5.09 19.39
C LEU A 173 -13.00 5.91 20.45
N ASP A 174 -11.84 6.43 20.09
CA ASP A 174 -11.03 7.27 20.97
C ASP A 174 -11.55 8.71 20.97
N ALA A 175 -12.41 9.03 21.93
CA ALA A 175 -13.00 10.36 22.07
C ALA A 175 -11.98 11.51 22.26
N SER A 176 -10.69 11.23 22.51
CA SER A 176 -9.64 12.25 22.57
C SER A 176 -9.06 12.65 21.20
N PHE A 177 -9.50 11.97 20.13
CA PHE A 177 -9.09 12.26 18.75
C PHE A 177 -10.18 13.01 18.00
N GLY A 178 -9.86 14.19 17.47
CA GLY A 178 -10.82 14.99 16.72
C GLY A 178 -12.13 15.23 17.50
N ILE A 179 -13.26 14.98 16.84
CA ILE A 179 -14.58 15.07 17.45
C ILE A 179 -15.14 13.65 17.61
N GLY A 180 -15.15 13.14 18.84
CA GLY A 180 -15.72 11.83 19.15
C GLY A 180 -14.96 10.65 18.53
N GLY A 181 -13.66 10.81 18.25
CA GLY A 181 -12.83 9.80 17.60
C GLY A 181 -12.71 9.96 16.09
N ILE A 182 -13.36 10.96 15.50
CA ILE A 182 -13.42 11.16 14.05
C ILE A 182 -12.91 12.54 13.68
N VAL A 183 -12.12 12.60 12.62
CA VAL A 183 -11.67 13.82 11.95
C VAL A 183 -12.26 13.85 10.54
N THR A 184 -12.86 14.98 10.19
CA THR A 184 -13.25 15.31 8.81
C THR A 184 -12.34 16.42 8.31
N THR A 185 -11.73 16.24 7.15
CA THR A 185 -10.88 17.25 6.52
C THR A 185 -11.40 17.62 5.15
N ILE A 186 -11.70 18.91 4.99
CA ILE A 186 -12.21 19.48 3.74
C ILE A 186 -11.04 20.13 3.00
N PHE A 187 -10.86 19.75 1.74
CA PHE A 187 -9.93 20.37 0.80
C PHE A 187 -10.64 21.47 -0.03
N PRO A 188 -9.89 22.32 -0.75
CA PRO A 188 -10.49 23.41 -1.52
C PRO A 188 -11.42 22.99 -2.66
N GLY A 189 -11.28 21.76 -3.18
CA GLY A 189 -12.14 21.22 -4.23
C GLY A 189 -13.56 20.86 -3.78
N ASP A 190 -14.29 20.22 -4.69
CA ASP A 190 -15.67 19.78 -4.52
C ASP A 190 -15.80 18.50 -3.67
N GLY A 191 -14.69 17.84 -3.36
CA GLY A 191 -14.62 16.69 -2.47
C GLY A 191 -13.20 16.23 -2.24
N SER A 192 -13.00 15.25 -1.36
CA SER A 192 -11.72 14.60 -1.16
C SER A 192 -11.88 13.17 -0.64
N TYR A 193 -10.91 12.31 -0.93
CA TYR A 193 -10.91 10.93 -0.45
C TYR A 193 -9.51 10.47 -0.05
N ALA A 194 -9.36 9.91 1.17
CA ALA A 194 -8.07 9.46 1.69
C ALA A 194 -7.81 7.99 1.36
N PHE A 195 -6.78 7.70 0.56
CA PHE A 195 -6.42 6.33 0.19
C PHE A 195 -5.32 5.74 1.08
N ALA A 196 -4.49 6.56 1.71
CA ALA A 196 -3.30 6.11 2.43
C ALA A 196 -3.08 6.85 3.76
N LEU A 197 -2.46 6.13 4.71
CA LEU A 197 -2.04 6.65 6.01
C LEU A 197 -0.56 6.31 6.26
N ALA A 198 0.16 7.24 6.90
CA ALA A 198 1.47 6.97 7.46
C ALA A 198 1.70 7.69 8.79
N LEU A 199 2.49 7.06 9.67
CA LEU A 199 2.87 7.61 10.97
C LEU A 199 4.28 8.17 10.92
N GLN A 200 4.45 9.38 11.45
CA GLN A 200 5.76 9.97 11.72
C GLN A 200 6.26 9.54 13.11
N SER A 201 7.58 9.56 13.31
CA SER A 201 8.23 9.14 14.57
C SER A 201 7.88 10.03 15.77
N ASP A 202 7.43 11.25 15.53
CA ASP A 202 6.96 12.21 16.55
C ASP A 202 5.46 12.04 16.88
N GLY A 203 4.81 11.02 16.32
CA GLY A 203 3.40 10.71 16.53
C GLY A 203 2.44 11.48 15.63
N LYS A 204 2.94 12.36 14.75
CA LYS A 204 2.10 12.99 13.72
C LYS A 204 1.64 11.97 12.68
N ILE A 205 0.51 12.28 12.06
CA ILE A 205 -0.17 11.39 11.12
C ILE A 205 -0.23 12.10 9.77
N ILE A 206 0.15 11.41 8.69
CA ILE A 206 -0.08 11.85 7.32
C ILE A 206 -1.24 11.03 6.75
N ALA A 207 -2.25 11.70 6.21
CA ALA A 207 -3.22 11.10 5.31
C ALA A 207 -2.98 11.63 3.91
N ALA A 208 -3.09 10.76 2.91
CA ALA A 208 -2.90 11.11 1.51
C ALA A 208 -3.97 10.46 0.63
N GLY A 209 -4.30 11.12 -0.47
CA GLY A 209 -5.31 10.68 -1.41
C GLY A 209 -5.54 11.73 -2.49
N THR A 210 -6.81 12.05 -2.73
CA THR A 210 -7.24 12.91 -3.84
C THR A 210 -8.07 14.09 -3.37
N ASP A 211 -7.91 15.26 -4.01
CA ASP A 211 -8.80 16.42 -3.94
C ASP A 211 -9.49 16.59 -5.29
N PHE A 212 -10.81 16.53 -5.32
CA PHE A 212 -11.60 16.68 -6.54
C PHE A 212 -11.74 18.17 -6.87
N VAL A 213 -10.87 18.70 -7.72
CA VAL A 213 -10.78 20.14 -8.04
C VAL A 213 -12.04 20.67 -8.72
N ASP A 214 -12.61 19.87 -9.63
CA ASP A 214 -13.83 20.22 -10.37
C ASP A 214 -14.65 18.95 -10.61
N PHE A 215 -15.61 18.68 -9.73
CA PHE A 215 -16.46 17.49 -9.79
C PHE A 215 -17.81 17.82 -10.42
N HIS A 216 -17.95 17.47 -11.69
CA HIS A 216 -19.22 17.54 -12.42
C HIS A 216 -19.73 16.13 -12.72
N PRO A 217 -20.87 15.69 -12.12
CA PRO A 217 -21.41 14.37 -12.39
C PRO A 217 -21.63 14.13 -13.90
N GLY A 218 -20.91 13.16 -14.46
CA GLY A 218 -20.98 12.79 -15.88
C GLY A 218 -19.82 13.30 -16.74
N ASP A 219 -18.93 14.14 -16.20
CA ASP A 219 -17.68 14.57 -16.83
C ASP A 219 -16.47 13.87 -16.18
N MET A 220 -15.34 13.86 -16.90
CA MET A 220 -14.05 13.48 -16.30
C MET A 220 -13.73 14.51 -15.20
N SER A 221 -13.57 14.04 -13.97
CA SER A 221 -13.33 14.91 -12.81
C SER A 221 -11.85 15.24 -12.75
N ASN A 222 -11.48 16.51 -12.63
CA ASN A 222 -10.09 16.87 -12.38
C ASN A 222 -9.75 16.60 -10.90
N THR A 223 -8.69 15.86 -10.63
CA THR A 223 -8.20 15.54 -9.29
C THR A 223 -6.76 15.98 -9.11
N ASP A 224 -6.40 16.40 -7.89
CA ASP A 224 -5.02 16.70 -7.51
C ASP A 224 -4.56 15.75 -6.37
N PHE A 225 -3.26 15.44 -6.34
CA PHE A 225 -2.66 14.80 -5.16
C PHE A 225 -2.98 15.61 -3.91
N ALA A 226 -3.53 14.99 -2.88
CA ALA A 226 -3.91 15.65 -1.63
C ALA A 226 -3.23 15.03 -0.42
N LEU A 227 -2.60 15.85 0.42
CA LEU A 227 -1.99 15.43 1.68
C LEU A 227 -2.45 16.33 2.82
N ALA A 228 -2.78 15.71 3.97
CA ALA A 228 -3.06 16.40 5.22
C ALA A 228 -2.18 15.83 6.34
N ARG A 229 -1.66 16.73 7.20
CA ARG A 229 -0.93 16.33 8.40
C ARG A 229 -1.70 16.68 9.66
N TYR A 230 -1.74 15.74 10.60
CA TYR A 230 -2.41 15.87 11.88
C TYR A 230 -1.43 15.71 13.03
N ASN A 231 -1.69 16.44 14.10
CA ASN A 231 -1.09 16.19 15.40
C ASN A 231 -1.65 14.90 16.02
N PRO A 232 -1.00 14.34 17.06
CA PRO A 232 -1.49 13.13 17.73
C PRO A 232 -2.91 13.22 18.31
N ASP A 233 -3.49 14.41 18.45
CA ASP A 233 -4.87 14.62 18.91
C ASP A 233 -5.88 14.72 17.76
N GLY A 234 -5.43 14.61 16.50
CA GLY A 234 -6.28 14.71 15.32
C GLY A 234 -6.50 16.13 14.80
N ASN A 235 -5.98 17.16 15.47
CA ASN A 235 -6.00 18.52 14.93
C ASN A 235 -4.99 18.68 13.80
N LEU A 236 -5.36 19.39 12.73
CA LEU A 236 -4.44 19.70 11.63
C LEU A 236 -3.17 20.42 12.15
N ASP A 237 -2.01 19.97 11.70
CA ASP A 237 -0.74 20.62 11.97
C ASP A 237 -0.53 21.80 11.02
N THR A 238 -0.82 23.00 11.50
CA THR A 238 -0.75 24.24 10.71
C THR A 238 0.68 24.62 10.25
N SER A 239 1.71 23.92 10.72
CA SER A 239 3.08 24.07 10.20
C SER A 239 3.36 23.30 8.90
N PHE A 240 2.40 22.47 8.46
CA PHE A 240 2.47 21.70 7.21
C PHE A 240 1.67 22.39 6.10
N GLY A 241 2.33 22.68 4.98
CA GLY A 241 1.70 23.28 3.81
C GLY A 241 0.92 24.55 4.16
N THR A 242 -0.33 24.61 3.69
CA THR A 242 -1.26 25.69 4.03
C THR A 242 -2.33 25.16 4.97
N GLY A 243 -2.26 25.54 6.25
CA GLY A 243 -3.26 25.15 7.25
C GLY A 243 -3.31 23.65 7.52
N GLY A 244 -2.19 22.94 7.37
CA GLY A 244 -2.09 21.48 7.55
C GLY A 244 -2.32 20.66 6.30
N LYS A 245 -2.47 21.30 5.12
CA LYS A 245 -2.84 20.66 3.86
C LYS A 245 -1.93 21.06 2.71
N VAL A 246 -1.79 20.16 1.76
CA VAL A 246 -1.07 20.33 0.50
C VAL A 246 -1.89 19.71 -0.62
N THR A 247 -2.07 20.42 -1.72
CA THR A 247 -2.49 19.83 -3.01
C THR A 247 -1.34 19.93 -4.01
N THR A 248 -1.27 19.01 -4.96
CA THR A 248 -0.19 19.00 -5.96
C THR A 248 -0.71 18.51 -7.30
N ASP A 249 -0.94 19.47 -8.18
CA ASP A 249 -1.20 19.26 -9.60
C ASP A 249 0.10 18.94 -10.36
N PHE A 250 0.10 17.93 -11.23
CA PHE A 250 1.19 17.60 -12.15
C PHE A 250 1.03 18.30 -13.50
N LEU A 251 -0.10 18.11 -14.18
CA LEU A 251 -0.30 18.50 -15.59
C LEU A 251 -1.65 19.18 -15.89
N GLY A 252 -2.40 19.56 -14.88
CA GLY A 252 -3.74 20.16 -14.97
C GLY A 252 -4.83 19.15 -15.29
N ALA A 253 -4.62 17.89 -14.90
CA ALA A 253 -5.50 16.74 -15.10
C ALA A 253 -5.39 15.81 -13.88
N GLU A 254 -6.08 14.67 -13.92
CA GLU A 254 -6.24 13.77 -12.78
C GLU A 254 -4.93 13.24 -12.19
N ASP A 255 -4.71 13.52 -10.91
CA ASP A 255 -3.61 13.03 -10.13
C ASP A 255 -4.13 12.43 -8.81
N ASP A 256 -3.91 11.14 -8.59
CA ASP A 256 -4.39 10.44 -7.39
C ASP A 256 -3.26 9.78 -6.61
N VAL A 257 -3.19 10.01 -5.29
CA VAL A 257 -2.26 9.29 -4.39
C VAL A 257 -2.90 8.00 -3.91
N HIS A 258 -2.19 6.88 -4.01
CA HIS A 258 -2.63 5.60 -3.43
C HIS A 258 -1.71 5.09 -2.31
N SER A 259 -0.49 5.63 -2.19
CA SER A 259 0.46 5.25 -1.15
C SER A 259 1.25 6.45 -0.63
N VAL A 260 1.58 6.43 0.67
CA VAL A 260 2.45 7.44 1.28
C VAL A 260 3.53 6.79 2.14
N LEU A 261 4.77 7.26 1.96
CA LEU A 261 5.95 6.77 2.67
C LEU A 261 6.64 7.89 3.43
N ILE A 262 7.17 7.59 4.61
CA ILE A 262 7.94 8.53 5.45
C ILE A 262 9.41 8.12 5.47
N GLN A 263 10.28 8.99 4.97
CA GLN A 263 11.73 8.79 5.02
C GLN A 263 12.26 9.03 6.44
N PRO A 264 13.41 8.44 6.83
CA PRO A 264 14.02 8.65 8.16
C PRO A 264 14.37 10.11 8.49
N ASP A 265 14.60 10.94 7.46
CA ASP A 265 14.84 12.38 7.61
C ASP A 265 13.55 13.22 7.71
N GLY A 266 12.39 12.56 7.74
CA GLY A 266 11.08 13.18 7.85
C GLY A 266 10.49 13.67 6.52
N LYS A 267 11.18 13.48 5.39
CA LYS A 267 10.57 13.73 4.06
C LYS A 267 9.46 12.74 3.79
N ILE A 268 8.50 13.15 2.98
CA ILE A 268 7.28 12.39 2.67
C ILE A 268 7.26 12.13 1.18
N VAL A 269 7.05 10.88 0.77
CA VAL A 269 6.90 10.50 -0.64
C VAL A 269 5.48 10.01 -0.85
N ALA A 270 4.71 10.73 -1.66
CA ALA A 270 3.39 10.30 -2.14
C ALA A 270 3.57 9.58 -3.49
N VAL A 271 2.88 8.47 -3.66
CA VAL A 271 2.95 7.59 -4.84
C VAL A 271 1.55 7.27 -5.33
N GLY A 272 1.37 7.29 -6.65
CA GLY A 272 0.07 7.14 -7.28
C GLY A 272 0.16 7.22 -8.80
N SER A 273 -0.79 7.91 -9.43
CA SER A 273 -0.80 8.14 -10.87
C SER A 273 -1.07 9.60 -11.23
N ALA A 274 -0.62 10.02 -12.40
CA ALA A 274 -0.86 11.35 -12.95
C ALA A 274 -1.25 11.26 -14.43
N ASN A 275 -2.36 11.88 -14.80
CA ASN A 275 -2.88 11.89 -16.16
C ASN A 275 -2.24 13.04 -16.97
N GLY A 276 -1.96 12.76 -18.24
CA GLY A 276 -1.44 13.74 -19.19
C GLY A 276 -2.19 13.70 -20.50
N ALA A 277 -2.41 14.87 -21.11
CA ALA A 277 -3.09 14.99 -22.40
C ALA A 277 -2.38 14.23 -23.55
N SER A 278 -1.08 13.94 -23.40
CA SER A 278 -0.25 13.31 -24.43
C SER A 278 0.08 11.85 -24.19
N ASP A 279 0.05 11.39 -22.93
CA ASP A 279 0.60 10.12 -22.48
C ASP A 279 -0.29 9.40 -21.45
N TYR A 280 -1.52 9.87 -21.26
CA TYR A 280 -2.52 9.32 -20.34
C TYR A 280 -1.97 9.10 -18.91
N TYR A 281 -2.51 8.16 -18.14
CA TYR A 281 -2.08 7.92 -16.76
C TYR A 281 -0.68 7.31 -16.71
N ASN A 282 0.18 7.92 -15.93
CA ASN A 282 1.55 7.47 -15.67
C ASN A 282 1.76 7.23 -14.18
N PHE A 283 2.65 6.30 -13.79
CA PHE A 283 3.09 6.22 -12.39
C PHE A 283 3.63 7.57 -11.95
N ALA A 284 3.18 8.08 -10.81
CA ALA A 284 3.53 9.40 -10.32
C ALA A 284 4.05 9.37 -8.89
N LEU A 285 5.11 10.13 -8.63
CA LEU A 285 5.65 10.33 -7.29
C LEU A 285 5.86 11.82 -7.04
N ALA A 286 5.48 12.27 -5.85
CA ALA A 286 5.81 13.61 -5.35
C ALA A 286 6.52 13.48 -4.01
N ARG A 287 7.65 14.18 -3.84
CA ARG A 287 8.35 14.26 -2.56
C ARG A 287 8.20 15.63 -1.91
N TYR A 288 7.90 15.62 -0.63
CA TYR A 288 7.74 16.80 0.20
C TYR A 288 8.78 16.83 1.32
N LEU A 289 9.25 18.03 1.65
CA LEU A 289 9.97 18.31 2.89
C LEU A 289 9.04 18.09 4.10
N PRO A 290 9.58 17.97 5.33
CA PRO A 290 8.76 17.91 6.54
C PRO A 290 7.84 19.13 6.73
N THR A 291 8.01 20.20 5.97
CA THR A 291 7.12 21.37 5.97
C THR A 291 5.95 21.27 5.00
N GLY A 292 5.87 20.21 4.18
CA GLY A 292 4.86 20.06 3.13
C GLY A 292 5.18 20.79 1.81
N ILE A 293 6.33 21.45 1.73
CA ILE A 293 6.82 22.06 0.49
C ILE A 293 7.45 20.96 -0.38
N LEU A 294 7.21 20.96 -1.69
CA LEU A 294 7.86 20.05 -2.64
C LEU A 294 9.39 20.13 -2.54
N ASP A 295 10.04 18.98 -2.48
CA ASP A 295 11.48 18.86 -2.45
C ASP A 295 12.05 18.92 -3.87
N ALA A 296 12.53 20.10 -4.28
CA ALA A 296 13.10 20.32 -5.61
C ALA A 296 14.32 19.46 -5.96
N THR A 297 14.90 18.71 -5.00
CA THR A 297 15.99 17.76 -5.25
C THR A 297 15.51 16.37 -5.69
N PHE A 298 14.19 16.15 -5.75
CA PHE A 298 13.58 14.90 -6.20
C PHE A 298 12.97 15.07 -7.60
N GLY A 299 13.40 14.23 -8.55
CA GLY A 299 12.92 14.28 -9.93
C GLY A 299 13.04 15.69 -10.52
N THR A 300 11.96 16.16 -11.15
CA THR A 300 11.86 17.53 -11.65
C THR A 300 10.94 18.34 -10.75
N GLY A 301 11.51 19.25 -9.95
CA GLY A 301 10.71 20.14 -9.10
C GLY A 301 9.95 19.43 -7.97
N GLY A 302 10.43 18.27 -7.54
CA GLY A 302 9.76 17.44 -6.52
C GLY A 302 8.83 16.36 -7.08
N LYS A 303 8.74 16.23 -8.41
CA LYS A 303 7.80 15.35 -9.10
C LYS A 303 8.51 14.38 -10.04
N VAL A 304 7.95 13.19 -10.17
CA VAL A 304 8.37 12.14 -11.10
C VAL A 304 7.11 11.59 -11.77
N ARG A 305 7.16 11.41 -13.09
CA ARG A 305 6.22 10.56 -13.83
C ARG A 305 7.00 9.46 -14.52
N THR A 306 6.46 8.25 -14.58
CA THR A 306 7.10 7.10 -15.24
C THR A 306 6.08 6.39 -16.12
N ASP A 307 6.37 6.43 -17.41
CA ASP A 307 5.64 5.75 -18.47
C ASP A 307 6.18 4.32 -18.65
N PHE A 308 5.27 3.36 -18.83
CA PHE A 308 5.55 1.99 -19.27
C PHE A 308 5.38 1.80 -20.78
N GLY A 309 4.86 2.80 -21.50
CA GLY A 309 4.80 2.89 -22.95
C GLY A 309 3.38 2.94 -23.52
N ASN A 310 3.29 3.14 -24.84
CA ASN A 310 2.05 3.07 -25.64
C ASN A 310 0.91 4.06 -25.28
N ASN A 311 1.13 5.02 -24.39
CA ASN A 311 0.12 5.98 -23.92
C ASN A 311 -1.10 5.30 -23.27
N ASP A 312 -0.86 4.22 -22.54
CA ASP A 312 -1.89 3.43 -21.89
C ASP A 312 -2.07 3.84 -20.41
N LEU A 313 -2.86 3.08 -19.64
CA LEU A 313 -3.17 3.36 -18.24
C LEU A 313 -2.10 2.74 -17.32
N ASP A 314 -1.24 3.58 -16.74
CA ASP A 314 -0.27 3.16 -15.71
C ASP A 314 -0.63 3.77 -14.35
N ILE A 315 -1.00 2.92 -13.39
CA ILE A 315 -1.38 3.35 -12.04
C ILE A 315 -0.54 2.61 -11.01
N ALA A 316 0.16 3.35 -10.14
CA ALA A 316 0.80 2.79 -8.97
C ALA A 316 -0.17 2.79 -7.78
N TYR A 317 -0.45 1.62 -7.19
CA TYR A 317 -1.33 1.50 -6.03
C TYR A 317 -0.58 1.44 -4.70
N ALA A 318 0.66 0.94 -4.72
CA ALA A 318 1.46 0.75 -3.50
C ALA A 318 2.93 1.04 -3.72
N ALA A 319 3.63 1.38 -2.64
CA ALA A 319 5.08 1.51 -2.64
C ALA A 319 5.71 1.09 -1.31
N GLY A 320 7.02 0.86 -1.30
CA GLY A 320 7.80 0.58 -0.10
C GLY A 320 9.27 0.96 -0.26
N PHE A 321 9.96 1.20 0.87
CA PHE A 321 11.40 1.43 0.89
C PHE A 321 12.17 0.12 1.01
N GLN A 322 13.10 -0.13 0.10
CA GLN A 322 14.14 -1.14 0.30
C GLN A 322 15.11 -0.71 1.41
N PRO A 323 15.85 -1.66 2.05
CA PRO A 323 16.80 -1.35 3.11
C PRO A 323 17.92 -0.37 2.71
N ASP A 324 18.22 -0.25 1.42
CA ASP A 324 19.19 0.69 0.86
C ASP A 324 18.62 2.11 0.64
N GLY A 325 17.34 2.33 0.97
CA GLY A 325 16.65 3.60 0.83
C GLY A 325 16.04 3.86 -0.55
N LYS A 326 16.12 2.90 -1.49
CA LYS A 326 15.42 2.98 -2.77
C LYS A 326 13.92 2.75 -2.59
N ILE A 327 13.13 3.30 -3.50
CA ILE A 327 11.67 3.19 -3.49
C ILE A 327 11.26 2.18 -4.55
N VAL A 328 10.43 1.21 -4.20
CA VAL A 328 9.77 0.33 -5.17
C VAL A 328 8.29 0.67 -5.17
N ALA A 329 7.76 1.08 -6.33
CA ALA A 329 6.34 1.27 -6.56
C ALA A 329 5.79 0.11 -7.38
N ALA A 330 4.57 -0.32 -7.10
CA ALA A 330 3.87 -1.33 -7.87
C ALA A 330 2.41 -0.96 -8.13
N GLY A 331 1.88 -1.52 -9.20
CA GLY A 331 0.51 -1.30 -9.61
C GLY A 331 0.14 -2.06 -10.87
N THR A 332 -0.58 -1.39 -11.76
CA THR A 332 -1.00 -1.94 -13.05
C THR A 332 -0.48 -1.07 -14.18
N THR A 333 -0.17 -1.73 -15.29
CA THR A 333 0.07 -1.08 -16.58
C THR A 333 -0.76 -1.81 -17.62
N VAL A 334 -1.31 -1.05 -18.55
CA VAL A 334 -2.17 -1.56 -19.62
C VAL A 334 -1.39 -1.59 -20.92
N PHE A 335 -1.62 -2.61 -21.74
CA PHE A 335 -1.01 -2.75 -23.05
C PHE A 335 -2.05 -3.10 -24.11
N ASP A 336 -1.60 -3.05 -25.36
CA ASP A 336 -2.34 -3.53 -26.54
C ASP A 336 -3.73 -2.89 -26.68
N LEU A 337 -3.82 -1.57 -26.41
CA LEU A 337 -5.07 -0.80 -26.48
C LEU A 337 -6.13 -1.29 -25.49
N GLY A 338 -5.72 -1.66 -24.28
CA GLY A 338 -6.64 -2.11 -23.22
C GLY A 338 -6.87 -3.62 -23.15
N VAL A 339 -6.10 -4.42 -23.90
CA VAL A 339 -6.33 -5.87 -24.00
C VAL A 339 -5.57 -6.66 -22.94
N SER A 340 -4.38 -6.19 -22.54
CA SER A 340 -3.58 -6.83 -21.48
C SER A 340 -3.36 -5.85 -20.34
N GLN A 341 -3.44 -6.32 -19.10
CA GLN A 341 -3.00 -5.56 -17.93
C GLN A 341 -2.12 -6.45 -17.06
N ASP A 342 -0.93 -5.97 -16.72
CA ASP A 342 0.05 -6.72 -15.94
C ASP A 342 0.36 -6.03 -14.62
N PHE A 343 0.85 -6.81 -13.66
CA PHE A 343 1.54 -6.24 -12.51
C PHE A 343 2.77 -5.49 -13.02
N ALA A 344 2.84 -4.20 -12.71
CA ALA A 344 3.98 -3.35 -13.03
C ALA A 344 4.72 -2.95 -11.76
N LEU A 345 6.05 -3.04 -11.76
CA LEU A 345 6.90 -2.49 -10.70
C LEU A 345 7.93 -1.55 -11.31
N VAL A 346 8.25 -0.48 -10.59
CA VAL A 346 9.39 0.40 -10.89
C VAL A 346 10.20 0.61 -9.64
N ARG A 347 11.54 0.60 -9.75
CA ARG A 347 12.42 1.06 -8.69
C ARG A 347 13.00 2.44 -8.97
N TYR A 348 12.99 3.29 -7.95
CA TYR A 348 13.57 4.63 -7.97
C TYR A 348 14.73 4.75 -7.00
N ASN A 349 15.74 5.51 -7.40
CA ASN A 349 16.79 6.00 -6.53
C ASN A 349 16.24 7.03 -5.53
N SER A 350 17.03 7.35 -4.51
CA SER A 350 16.66 8.33 -3.50
C SER A 350 16.49 9.76 -4.06
N ASP A 351 16.89 10.05 -5.29
CA ASP A 351 16.65 11.33 -5.97
C ASP A 351 15.44 11.28 -6.92
N GLY A 352 14.72 10.17 -6.99
CA GLY A 352 13.54 10.00 -7.84
C GLY A 352 13.84 9.59 -9.28
N THR A 353 15.13 9.42 -9.64
CA THR A 353 15.48 8.82 -10.94
C THR A 353 15.19 7.31 -10.94
N VAL A 354 14.77 6.77 -12.08
CA VAL A 354 14.57 5.32 -12.24
C VAL A 354 15.92 4.60 -12.07
N ASP A 355 15.95 3.55 -11.25
CA ASP A 355 17.14 2.75 -11.01
C ASP A 355 17.27 1.63 -12.04
N THR A 356 18.06 1.87 -13.08
CA THR A 356 18.30 0.93 -14.19
C THR A 356 19.04 -0.35 -13.79
N THR A 357 19.44 -0.51 -12.52
CA THR A 357 19.99 -1.79 -12.01
C THR A 357 18.92 -2.78 -11.57
N PHE A 358 17.65 -2.37 -11.53
CA PHE A 358 16.50 -3.23 -11.26
C PHE A 358 15.98 -3.81 -12.57
N ASP A 359 16.03 -5.12 -12.75
CA ASP A 359 15.61 -5.84 -13.97
C ASP A 359 16.11 -5.22 -15.30
N THR A 360 17.32 -4.66 -15.27
CA THR A 360 18.07 -4.04 -16.39
C THR A 360 17.61 -2.69 -16.91
N ASP A 361 16.35 -2.27 -16.71
CA ASP A 361 15.83 -0.98 -17.17
C ASP A 361 15.05 -0.20 -16.09
N GLY A 362 14.98 -0.75 -14.88
CA GLY A 362 14.28 -0.19 -13.73
C GLY A 362 12.86 -0.68 -13.54
N ARG A 363 12.32 -1.48 -14.47
CA ARG A 363 10.91 -1.88 -14.53
C ARG A 363 10.77 -3.39 -14.55
N VAL A 364 9.71 -3.91 -13.95
CA VAL A 364 9.36 -5.34 -14.00
C VAL A 364 7.90 -5.46 -14.40
N LEU A 365 7.62 -6.34 -15.35
CA LEU A 365 6.26 -6.76 -15.71
C LEU A 365 6.07 -8.22 -15.28
N ILE A 366 4.97 -8.50 -14.59
CA ILE A 366 4.67 -9.83 -14.08
C ILE A 366 3.30 -10.27 -14.57
N ASP A 367 3.32 -11.18 -15.54
CA ASP A 367 2.12 -11.79 -16.10
C ASP A 367 1.76 -13.12 -15.38
N PHE A 368 0.55 -13.26 -14.84
CA PHE A 368 0.05 -14.53 -14.26
C PHE A 368 -0.75 -15.37 -15.25
N GLY A 369 -0.78 -14.99 -16.54
CA GLY A 369 -1.54 -15.64 -17.61
C GLY A 369 -2.98 -15.13 -17.75
N SER A 370 -3.36 -14.12 -16.96
CA SER A 370 -4.67 -13.48 -16.95
C SER A 370 -4.68 -12.25 -17.86
N PHE A 371 -5.80 -11.96 -18.52
CA PHE A 371 -5.90 -10.80 -19.43
C PHE A 371 -5.82 -9.45 -18.71
N ALA A 372 -6.18 -9.40 -17.43
CA ALA A 372 -6.07 -8.18 -16.65
C ALA A 372 -5.74 -8.53 -15.21
N GLN A 373 -4.67 -7.96 -14.67
CA GLN A 373 -4.23 -8.15 -13.29
C GLN A 373 -3.60 -6.86 -12.74
N SER A 374 -3.79 -6.62 -11.44
CA SER A 374 -3.29 -5.42 -10.76
C SER A 374 -2.62 -5.77 -9.44
N ALA A 375 -1.46 -5.17 -9.18
CA ALA A 375 -0.81 -5.21 -7.87
C ALA A 375 -1.37 -4.11 -6.95
N TYR A 376 -1.92 -4.45 -5.80
CA TYR A 376 -2.50 -3.50 -4.84
C TYR A 376 -1.63 -3.28 -3.59
N ALA A 377 -0.68 -4.17 -3.31
CA ALA A 377 0.21 -4.04 -2.16
C ALA A 377 1.67 -4.38 -2.49
N VAL A 378 2.61 -3.69 -1.83
CA VAL A 378 4.06 -3.93 -1.88
C VAL A 378 4.56 -4.17 -0.46
N LEU A 379 5.23 -5.30 -0.25
CA LEU A 379 5.92 -5.64 0.99
C LEU A 379 7.41 -5.77 0.72
N ILE A 380 8.22 -5.12 1.55
CA ILE A 380 9.68 -5.23 1.50
C ILE A 380 10.13 -6.16 2.63
N GLN A 381 10.75 -7.28 2.27
CA GLN A 381 11.33 -8.19 3.24
C GLN A 381 12.68 -7.67 3.76
N PRO A 382 13.13 -8.07 4.98
CA PRO A 382 14.40 -7.61 5.55
C PRO A 382 15.65 -7.89 4.71
N ASP A 383 15.61 -8.93 3.88
CA ASP A 383 16.70 -9.28 2.93
C ASP A 383 16.64 -8.47 1.63
N GLY A 384 15.71 -7.52 1.52
CA GLY A 384 15.52 -6.62 0.38
C GLY A 384 14.66 -7.21 -0.74
N LYS A 385 14.15 -8.44 -0.61
CA LYS A 385 13.18 -9.00 -1.56
C LYS A 385 11.89 -8.18 -1.53
N VAL A 386 11.24 -8.12 -2.67
CA VAL A 386 9.97 -7.41 -2.87
C VAL A 386 8.88 -8.45 -3.05
N VAL A 387 7.80 -8.38 -2.28
CA VAL A 387 6.58 -9.14 -2.54
C VAL A 387 5.51 -8.17 -2.98
N THR A 388 4.85 -8.48 -4.09
CA THR A 388 3.68 -7.74 -4.56
C THR A 388 2.44 -8.63 -4.50
N VAL A 389 1.31 -8.06 -4.10
CA VAL A 389 0.05 -8.79 -3.89
C VAL A 389 -1.08 -8.08 -4.64
N GLY A 390 -1.97 -8.84 -5.25
CA GLY A 390 -3.11 -8.31 -5.99
C GLY A 390 -4.03 -9.42 -6.52
N TYR A 391 -4.75 -9.15 -7.61
CA TYR A 391 -5.69 -10.11 -8.20
C TYR A 391 -6.00 -9.83 -9.69
N PRO A 392 -6.68 -10.75 -10.40
CA PRO A 392 -7.15 -10.55 -11.78
C PRO A 392 -8.40 -9.66 -11.86
N ASN A 393 -8.42 -8.66 -12.75
CA ASN A 393 -9.52 -7.70 -12.89
C ASN A 393 -10.71 -8.19 -13.75
N THR A 394 -10.56 -9.23 -14.58
CA THR A 394 -11.59 -9.61 -15.58
C THR A 394 -11.82 -11.11 -15.78
N GLU A 395 -11.34 -11.98 -14.89
CA GLU A 395 -11.69 -13.40 -14.97
C GLU A 395 -13.09 -13.62 -14.39
N SER A 396 -13.98 -14.24 -15.17
CA SER A 396 -15.38 -14.42 -14.77
C SER A 396 -15.60 -15.59 -13.82
N ASP A 397 -14.60 -16.49 -13.67
CA ASP A 397 -14.78 -17.77 -13.00
C ASP A 397 -13.61 -18.11 -12.02
N ASP A 398 -12.55 -17.30 -11.92
CA ASP A 398 -11.32 -17.63 -11.17
C ASP A 398 -10.57 -16.40 -10.60
N SER A 399 -11.21 -15.31 -10.13
CA SER A 399 -10.40 -14.27 -9.44
C SER A 399 -9.77 -14.85 -8.16
N ASP A 400 -8.44 -14.77 -8.11
CA ASP A 400 -7.62 -15.41 -7.09
C ASP A 400 -6.73 -14.37 -6.38
N PHE A 401 -6.21 -14.73 -5.21
CA PHE A 401 -5.10 -13.96 -4.64
C PHE A 401 -3.83 -14.27 -5.43
N LEU A 402 -3.22 -13.23 -6.00
CA LEU A 402 -1.98 -13.30 -6.73
C LEU A 402 -0.85 -12.69 -5.90
N LEU A 403 0.25 -13.43 -5.76
CA LEU A 403 1.47 -12.91 -5.14
C LEU A 403 2.65 -13.18 -6.06
N ALA A 404 3.53 -12.20 -6.21
CA ALA A 404 4.84 -12.42 -6.80
C ALA A 404 5.93 -11.96 -5.86
N ARG A 405 7.03 -12.71 -5.81
CA ARG A 405 8.23 -12.33 -5.07
C ARG A 405 9.39 -12.09 -6.03
N CYS A 406 9.98 -10.92 -5.95
CA CYS A 406 11.17 -10.54 -6.68
C CYS A 406 12.38 -10.49 -5.73
N ASN A 407 13.54 -10.88 -6.25
CA ASN A 407 14.84 -10.64 -5.63
C ASN A 407 15.09 -9.13 -5.49
N PRO A 408 16.06 -8.69 -4.66
CA PRO A 408 16.37 -7.28 -4.50
C PRO A 408 16.77 -6.58 -5.81
N ASN A 409 17.16 -7.31 -6.85
CA ASN A 409 17.50 -6.79 -8.18
C ASN A 409 16.34 -6.77 -9.17
N GLY A 410 15.11 -7.14 -8.77
CA GLY A 410 13.91 -7.13 -9.62
C GLY A 410 13.59 -8.46 -10.30
N SER A 411 14.56 -9.36 -10.44
CA SER A 411 14.29 -10.69 -11.02
C SER A 411 13.36 -11.53 -10.15
N LEU A 412 12.44 -12.29 -10.76
CA LEU A 412 11.53 -13.19 -10.02
C LEU A 412 12.30 -14.23 -9.19
N ASP A 413 11.96 -14.35 -7.91
CA ASP A 413 12.54 -15.30 -6.98
C ASP A 413 11.99 -16.70 -7.22
N GLN A 414 12.76 -17.51 -7.94
CA GLN A 414 12.39 -18.89 -8.31
C GLN A 414 12.16 -19.84 -7.12
N THR A 415 12.47 -19.41 -5.89
CA THR A 415 12.21 -20.18 -4.66
C THR A 415 10.84 -19.94 -4.03
N PHE A 416 10.05 -19.00 -4.57
CA PHE A 416 8.71 -18.66 -4.09
C PHE A 416 7.64 -19.19 -5.03
N GLY A 417 6.77 -20.08 -4.52
CA GLY A 417 5.72 -20.70 -5.32
C GLY A 417 6.24 -21.34 -6.60
N VAL A 418 5.54 -21.10 -7.71
CA VAL A 418 5.94 -21.58 -9.04
C VAL A 418 6.54 -20.42 -9.82
N GLY A 419 7.86 -20.45 -10.02
CA GLY A 419 8.58 -19.46 -10.82
C GLY A 419 8.59 -18.04 -10.24
N GLY A 420 8.44 -17.91 -8.91
CA GLY A 420 8.33 -16.62 -8.21
C GLY A 420 6.90 -16.11 -8.04
N LYS A 421 5.90 -16.94 -8.37
CA LYS A 421 4.49 -16.57 -8.38
C LYS A 421 3.65 -17.56 -7.57
N VAL A 422 2.63 -17.05 -6.90
CA VAL A 422 1.62 -17.81 -6.17
C VAL A 422 0.25 -17.34 -6.63
N ARG A 423 -0.64 -18.30 -6.82
CA ARG A 423 -2.05 -18.09 -7.13
C ARG A 423 -2.87 -18.94 -6.17
N THR A 424 -3.76 -18.30 -5.42
CA THR A 424 -4.58 -18.95 -4.40
C THR A 424 -6.05 -18.70 -4.70
N SER A 425 -6.72 -19.78 -5.10
CA SER A 425 -8.16 -19.78 -5.31
C SER A 425 -8.92 -20.09 -4.03
N PHE A 426 -10.04 -19.40 -3.86
CA PHE A 426 -11.00 -19.62 -2.79
C PHE A 426 -12.26 -20.36 -3.27
N GLY A 427 -12.24 -20.90 -4.50
CA GLY A 427 -13.34 -21.59 -5.15
C GLY A 427 -13.72 -20.96 -6.49
N ASP A 428 -14.85 -21.38 -7.04
CA ASP A 428 -15.29 -21.04 -8.40
C ASP A 428 -15.89 -19.61 -8.55
N LEU A 429 -15.59 -18.69 -7.62
CA LEU A 429 -16.14 -17.33 -7.61
C LEU A 429 -15.03 -16.29 -7.38
N ASN A 430 -15.23 -15.10 -7.93
CA ASN A 430 -14.22 -14.05 -8.05
C ASN A 430 -13.73 -13.44 -6.71
N ALA A 431 -12.63 -13.94 -6.14
CA ALA A 431 -11.92 -13.34 -5.01
C ALA A 431 -10.84 -12.32 -5.42
N GLY A 432 -10.50 -11.36 -4.56
CA GLY A 432 -9.44 -10.39 -4.87
C GLY A 432 -8.71 -9.89 -3.63
N ALA A 433 -7.38 -9.72 -3.71
CA ALA A 433 -6.54 -9.22 -2.62
C ALA A 433 -6.26 -7.72 -2.77
N ASN A 434 -6.74 -6.92 -1.82
CA ASN A 434 -6.56 -5.47 -1.80
C ASN A 434 -5.38 -5.01 -0.94
N GLY A 435 -4.99 -5.81 0.06
CA GLY A 435 -3.96 -5.44 1.02
C GLY A 435 -3.09 -6.61 1.45
N ALA A 436 -1.92 -6.32 2.00
CA ALA A 436 -1.06 -7.33 2.58
C ALA A 436 -0.18 -6.76 3.69
N VAL A 437 0.32 -7.64 4.57
CA VAL A 437 1.30 -7.29 5.60
C VAL A 437 2.34 -8.41 5.78
N LEU A 438 3.56 -8.02 6.14
CA LEU A 438 4.62 -8.95 6.53
C LEU A 438 4.60 -9.13 8.06
N GLN A 439 4.47 -10.37 8.52
CA GLN A 439 4.60 -10.72 9.94
C GLN A 439 6.07 -10.73 10.37
N THR A 440 6.33 -10.58 11.67
CA THR A 440 7.68 -10.52 12.24
C THR A 440 8.49 -11.81 12.05
N ASP A 441 7.81 -12.94 11.83
CA ASP A 441 8.42 -14.24 11.52
C ASP A 441 8.68 -14.45 10.01
N GLY A 442 8.39 -13.45 9.18
CA GLY A 442 8.58 -13.47 7.74
C GLY A 442 7.37 -13.94 6.94
N LYS A 443 6.32 -14.49 7.58
CA LYS A 443 5.09 -14.90 6.88
C LYS A 443 4.37 -13.70 6.28
N ILE A 444 3.64 -13.93 5.20
CA ILE A 444 2.90 -12.89 4.48
C ILE A 444 1.42 -13.15 4.70
N VAL A 445 0.66 -12.12 5.07
CA VAL A 445 -0.80 -12.19 5.13
C VAL A 445 -1.37 -11.26 4.08
N ALA A 446 -2.12 -11.81 3.13
CA ALA A 446 -2.90 -11.06 2.16
C ALA A 446 -4.36 -10.99 2.63
N VAL A 447 -5.02 -9.87 2.36
CA VAL A 447 -6.42 -9.62 2.72
C VAL A 447 -7.20 -9.07 1.54
N GLY A 448 -8.49 -9.34 1.52
CA GLY A 448 -9.36 -8.94 0.44
C GLY A 448 -10.77 -9.46 0.62
N PHE A 449 -11.34 -9.95 -0.47
CA PHE A 449 -12.72 -10.39 -0.50
C PHE A 449 -12.87 -11.73 -1.21
N ASN A 450 -13.89 -12.51 -0.84
CA ASN A 450 -14.26 -13.74 -1.53
C ASN A 450 -15.78 -13.91 -1.60
N PRO A 451 -16.40 -14.08 -2.79
CA PRO A 451 -17.81 -14.35 -2.92
C PRO A 451 -18.13 -15.79 -2.49
N THR A 452 -19.21 -15.99 -1.73
CA THR A 452 -19.62 -17.33 -1.29
C THR A 452 -20.97 -17.76 -1.90
N GLN A 453 -20.98 -18.94 -2.56
CA GLN A 453 -22.20 -19.56 -3.12
C GLN A 453 -23.28 -19.83 -2.06
N LYS A 454 -22.87 -19.95 -0.79
CA LYS A 454 -23.69 -20.45 0.31
C LYS A 454 -24.54 -19.34 0.95
N GLU A 455 -24.08 -18.09 0.92
CA GLU A 455 -24.67 -16.99 1.68
C GLU A 455 -25.12 -15.81 0.80
N SER A 456 -24.94 -15.90 -0.53
CA SER A 456 -25.28 -14.84 -1.50
C SER A 456 -24.53 -13.52 -1.26
N GLY A 457 -23.46 -13.54 -0.45
CA GLY A 457 -22.65 -12.39 -0.05
C GLY A 457 -21.17 -12.58 -0.40
N VAL A 458 -20.40 -11.52 -0.17
CA VAL A 458 -18.94 -11.48 -0.27
C VAL A 458 -18.40 -11.37 1.14
N GLU A 459 -17.36 -12.11 1.49
CA GLU A 459 -16.83 -12.13 2.86
C GLU A 459 -15.41 -11.54 2.90
N PHE A 460 -15.02 -10.96 4.05
CA PHE A 460 -13.61 -10.62 4.31
C PHE A 460 -12.79 -11.90 4.19
N ALA A 461 -11.81 -11.89 3.29
CA ALA A 461 -10.93 -13.02 3.04
C ALA A 461 -9.50 -12.71 3.48
N LEU A 462 -8.87 -13.64 4.18
CA LEU A 462 -7.45 -13.59 4.52
C LEU A 462 -6.78 -14.90 4.11
N ALA A 463 -5.57 -14.82 3.56
CA ALA A 463 -4.69 -15.95 3.33
C ALA A 463 -3.30 -15.66 3.91
N ARG A 464 -2.75 -16.63 4.65
CA ARG A 464 -1.37 -16.56 5.14
C ARG A 464 -0.46 -17.51 4.38
N TYR A 465 0.68 -16.99 3.97
CA TYR A 465 1.70 -17.70 3.21
C TYR A 465 2.99 -17.84 4.01
N LEU A 466 3.64 -18.98 3.85
CA LEU A 466 4.99 -19.20 4.30
C LEU A 466 5.94 -18.36 3.47
N ALA A 467 6.83 -17.64 4.13
CA ALA A 467 7.96 -16.99 3.49
C ALA A 467 9.10 -16.94 4.50
N THR A 468 10.12 -17.76 4.27
CA THR A 468 11.31 -17.76 5.09
C THR A 468 12.04 -16.43 4.88
N SER A 469 12.18 -15.66 5.96
CA SER A 469 13.17 -14.60 5.97
C SER A 469 14.52 -15.31 5.97
N SER A 470 15.28 -15.21 4.86
CA SER A 470 16.64 -15.70 4.89
C SER A 470 17.43 -14.79 5.83
N SER A 471 17.46 -15.12 7.12
CA SER A 471 18.45 -14.55 8.00
C SER A 471 19.79 -14.92 7.37
N THR A 472 20.59 -13.91 6.99
CA THR A 472 21.99 -14.13 6.65
C THR A 472 22.55 -15.07 7.71
N PRO A 473 23.19 -16.19 7.37
CA PRO A 473 23.66 -17.13 8.38
C PRO A 473 24.47 -16.34 9.38
N THR A 474 24.03 -16.34 10.65
CA THR A 474 24.80 -15.75 11.73
C THR A 474 26.22 -16.28 11.56
N PRO A 475 27.25 -15.42 11.42
CA PRO A 475 28.60 -15.91 11.26
C PRO A 475 28.83 -16.90 12.40
N THR A 476 29.14 -18.14 12.05
CA THR A 476 29.52 -19.16 13.02
C THR A 476 30.56 -18.48 13.91
N PRO A 477 30.38 -18.44 15.24
CA PRO A 477 31.34 -17.75 16.10
C PRO A 477 32.71 -18.39 15.84
N THR A 478 33.55 -17.68 15.10
CA THR A 478 34.94 -18.06 14.92
C THR A 478 35.52 -18.06 16.32
N THR A 479 35.90 -19.23 16.81
CA THR A 479 36.55 -19.38 18.11
C THR A 479 37.66 -18.35 18.20
N THR A 480 37.53 -17.44 19.17
CA THR A 480 38.49 -16.38 19.43
C THR A 480 39.88 -17.01 19.59
N PRO A 481 40.91 -16.58 18.84
CA PRO A 481 42.27 -17.00 19.12
C PRO A 481 42.67 -16.53 20.52
N ASN A 482 43.22 -17.47 21.29
CA ASN A 482 43.63 -17.31 22.67
C ASN A 482 44.43 -16.02 22.91
N ALA A 483 44.15 -15.31 24.02
CA ALA A 483 44.75 -14.03 24.35
C ALA A 483 46.29 -14.12 24.48
N THR A 484 46.99 -13.26 23.76
CA THR A 484 48.43 -12.99 23.94
C THR A 484 48.63 -12.25 25.27
N PRO A 485 49.63 -12.63 26.11
CA PRO A 485 49.82 -12.04 27.44
C PRO A 485 50.28 -10.58 27.37
N THR A 486 49.72 -9.78 28.27
CA THR A 486 49.95 -8.34 28.46
C THR A 486 51.39 -8.05 28.94
N PRO A 487 52.10 -7.03 28.40
CA PRO A 487 53.41 -6.65 28.91
C PRO A 487 53.33 -5.88 30.24
N SER A 488 54.28 -6.17 31.12
CA SER A 488 54.52 -5.58 32.46
C SER A 488 54.82 -4.07 32.41
N PRO A 489 54.43 -3.27 33.43
CA PRO A 489 54.70 -1.83 33.45
C PRO A 489 56.18 -1.50 33.75
N ALA A 490 56.70 -0.48 33.09
CA ALA A 490 58.04 0.10 33.31
C ALA A 490 58.06 1.06 34.51
N PRO A 491 59.21 1.26 35.19
CA PRO A 491 59.27 2.01 36.44
C PRO A 491 59.19 3.53 36.24
N SER A 492 58.60 4.18 37.24
CA SER A 492 58.37 5.62 37.35
C SER A 492 59.66 6.41 37.61
N PRO A 493 59.88 7.58 36.94
CA PRO A 493 60.96 8.49 37.32
C PRO A 493 60.52 9.52 38.37
N THR A 494 61.45 9.75 39.30
CA THR A 494 61.40 10.62 40.48
C THR A 494 61.29 12.12 40.17
N ALA A 495 60.59 12.86 41.04
CA ALA A 495 60.38 14.30 40.98
C ALA A 495 61.65 15.13 41.23
N THR A 496 61.82 16.26 40.54
CA THR A 496 62.63 17.40 41.02
C THR A 496 62.17 18.74 40.43
N ALA A 497 61.96 19.68 41.37
CA ALA A 497 61.99 21.16 41.35
C ALA A 497 61.16 21.98 40.33
N THR A 498 60.19 22.70 40.90
CA THR A 498 59.51 23.89 40.38
C THR A 498 60.46 25.07 40.17
N PRO A 499 60.34 25.82 39.05
CA PRO A 499 60.66 27.25 39.02
C PRO A 499 59.41 28.12 38.82
N THR A 500 59.52 29.28 39.46
CA THR A 500 58.60 30.40 39.67
C THR A 500 57.89 30.95 38.42
N ALA A 501 56.65 31.42 38.63
CA ALA A 501 55.77 32.04 37.64
C ALA A 501 56.34 33.32 37.01
N THR A 502 56.25 33.42 35.69
CA THR A 502 56.44 34.64 34.90
C THR A 502 55.05 35.25 34.60
N PRO A 503 54.85 36.58 34.72
CA PRO A 503 53.53 37.18 34.59
C PRO A 503 53.02 37.15 33.13
N MET A 504 51.76 36.73 32.99
CA MET A 504 50.98 36.75 31.76
C MET A 504 50.74 38.20 31.28
N PRO A 505 50.96 38.54 30.01
CA PRO A 505 50.60 39.85 29.48
C PRO A 505 49.08 39.98 29.33
N THR A 506 48.54 41.11 29.79
CA THR A 506 47.15 41.54 29.63
C THR A 506 46.79 41.68 28.15
N PRO A 507 45.65 41.13 27.66
CA PRO A 507 45.14 41.51 26.35
C PRO A 507 44.52 42.91 26.43
N SER A 508 45.18 43.89 25.83
CA SER A 508 44.62 45.19 25.47
C SER A 508 44.10 45.10 24.03
N GLY A 509 42.80 45.35 23.83
CA GLY A 509 42.22 45.42 22.49
C GLY A 509 40.69 45.44 22.50
N THR A 510 40.11 46.62 22.64
CA THR A 510 38.69 46.90 22.38
C THR A 510 38.34 46.54 20.93
N PRO A 511 37.27 45.78 20.64
CA PRO A 511 36.85 45.54 19.27
C PRO A 511 36.32 46.83 18.65
N THR A 512 36.94 47.25 17.55
CA THR A 512 36.48 48.37 16.71
C THR A 512 35.25 47.92 15.94
N ALA A 513 34.18 48.71 16.01
CA ALA A 513 32.91 48.45 15.33
C ALA A 513 33.10 48.46 13.80
N THR A 514 32.61 47.40 13.15
CA THR A 514 32.46 47.30 11.69
C THR A 514 31.43 48.32 11.19
N PRO A 515 31.67 49.07 10.09
CA PRO A 515 30.68 49.99 9.56
C PRO A 515 29.46 49.25 9.02
N ARG A 516 28.27 49.66 9.46
CA ARG A 516 26.97 49.27 8.92
C ARG A 516 26.84 49.72 7.46
N PRO A 517 26.43 48.87 6.50
CA PRO A 517 26.15 49.32 5.14
C PRO A 517 24.95 50.27 5.12
N THR A 518 25.13 51.42 4.46
CA THR A 518 24.09 52.42 4.19
C THR A 518 22.99 51.84 3.30
N PRO A 519 21.70 52.05 3.59
CA PRO A 519 20.62 51.60 2.72
C PRO A 519 20.59 52.41 1.41
N THR A 520 20.44 51.70 0.30
CA THR A 520 20.23 52.22 -1.05
C THR A 520 18.94 53.08 -1.11
N PRO A 521 18.94 54.23 -1.81
CA PRO A 521 17.71 55.01 -2.00
C PRO A 521 16.68 54.24 -2.83
N ARG A 522 15.43 54.21 -2.36
CA ARG A 522 14.25 53.77 -3.14
C ARG A 522 14.12 54.61 -4.42
N PRO A 523 13.82 54.01 -5.59
CA PRO A 523 13.42 54.79 -6.75
C PRO A 523 12.08 55.49 -6.48
N ASN A 524 12.04 56.75 -6.89
CA ASN A 524 10.89 57.65 -6.78
C ASN A 524 9.71 57.06 -7.58
N VAL A 525 8.58 56.79 -6.92
CA VAL A 525 7.36 56.34 -7.58
C VAL A 525 6.69 57.55 -8.22
N THR A 526 6.63 57.57 -9.55
CA THR A 526 5.86 58.54 -10.34
C THR A 526 4.37 58.41 -9.99
N PRO A 527 3.63 59.52 -9.72
CA PRO A 527 2.20 59.43 -9.45
C PRO A 527 1.45 58.92 -10.69
N ARG A 528 0.70 57.82 -10.55
CA ARG A 528 -0.25 57.37 -11.58
C ARG A 528 -1.38 58.39 -11.71
N HIS A 529 -1.73 58.71 -12.96
CA HIS A 529 -2.89 59.53 -13.30
C HIS A 529 -4.18 58.94 -12.74
N ARG A 530 -4.96 59.80 -12.08
CA ARG A 530 -6.32 59.54 -11.60
C ARG A 530 -7.27 59.42 -12.81
N PRO A 531 -8.03 58.34 -12.98
CA PRO A 531 -9.06 58.27 -14.02
C PRO A 531 -10.20 59.24 -13.71
N THR A 532 -10.60 60.03 -14.72
CA THR A 532 -11.78 60.90 -14.70
C THR A 532 -13.06 60.06 -14.70
N PRO A 533 -14.10 60.41 -13.91
CA PRO A 533 -15.37 59.69 -13.95
C PRO A 533 -16.12 59.97 -15.25
N ILE A 534 -16.64 58.92 -15.88
CA ILE A 534 -17.60 59.02 -17.00
C ILE A 534 -18.97 59.40 -16.41
N PRO A 535 -19.69 60.41 -16.93
CA PRO A 535 -21.08 60.67 -16.56
C PRO A 535 -22.02 59.71 -17.32
N ARG A 536 -22.95 59.06 -16.60
CA ARG A 536 -24.15 58.45 -17.21
C ARG A 536 -25.03 59.56 -17.79
N PRO A 537 -25.61 59.33 -18.98
CA PRO A 537 -26.97 58.77 -19.04
C PRO A 537 -26.99 57.32 -19.54
#